data_AF-U1R878-F1
#
_entry.id   AF-U1R878-F1
#
_cell.length_a   1.000
_cell.length_b   1.000
_cell.length_c   1.000
_cell.angle_alpha   90.00
_cell.angle_beta   90.00
_cell.angle_gamma   90.00
#
_symmetry.space_group_name_H-M   'P 1'
#
loop_
_entity.id
_entity.type
_entity.pdbx_description
1 polymer ?
#
loop_
_entity_poly.entity_id
_entity_poly.type
_entity_poly.pdbx_seq_one_letter_code
_entity_poly.pdbx_strand_id
1 'polypeptide(L)'
;WAERRSRRESRGTANRLANFDDANLRRSARAAVASGARVERAFEILGDDVPAHLFQAGRLRIAHKQASLEELGQLSDPQLTKDAVAGRIRRLLAMADKQAHELGIPDTESVLTQEMLEP
;
A
#
# COMPACT_ATOMS: atom_id res chain seq x y z
N TRP A 1 28.96 3.52 -38.32
CA TRP A 1 29.02 4.46 -37.17
C TRP A 1 27.63 4.83 -36.63
N ALA A 2 26.63 5.14 -37.47
CA ALA A 2 25.24 5.39 -37.03
C ALA A 2 24.57 4.17 -36.35
N GLU A 3 24.79 2.97 -36.88
CA GLU A 3 24.16 1.72 -36.39
C GLU A 3 24.58 1.33 -34.97
N ARG A 4 25.84 1.61 -34.57
CA ARG A 4 26.33 1.35 -33.20
C ARG A 4 25.76 2.34 -32.18
N ARG A 5 25.38 3.56 -32.60
CA ARG A 5 24.79 4.59 -31.72
C ARG A 5 23.33 4.26 -31.42
N SER A 6 22.58 3.90 -32.46
CA SER A 6 21.18 3.45 -32.34
C SER A 6 21.04 2.24 -31.40
N ARG A 7 21.86 1.19 -31.55
CA ARG A 7 21.84 0.02 -30.66
C ARG A 7 22.20 0.34 -29.21
N ARG A 8 23.02 1.36 -28.95
CA ARG A 8 23.39 1.80 -27.58
C ARG A 8 22.27 2.62 -26.94
N GLU A 9 21.61 3.50 -27.68
CA GLU A 9 20.43 4.24 -27.20
C GLU A 9 19.26 3.31 -26.87
N SER A 10 18.97 2.32 -27.74
CA SER A 10 17.94 1.32 -27.48
C SER A 10 18.22 0.50 -26.22
N ARG A 11 19.47 0.05 -26.02
CA ARG A 11 19.88 -0.68 -24.80
C ARG A 11 19.84 0.22 -23.55
N GLY A 12 20.25 1.47 -23.66
CA GLY A 12 20.19 2.44 -22.55
C GLY A 12 18.76 2.75 -22.11
N THR A 13 17.83 2.86 -23.05
CA THR A 13 16.40 3.05 -22.75
C THR A 13 15.78 1.79 -22.13
N ALA A 14 16.07 0.60 -22.67
CA ALA A 14 15.58 -0.65 -22.09
C ALA A 14 16.09 -0.87 -20.65
N ASN A 15 17.37 -0.58 -20.38
CA ASN A 15 17.94 -0.73 -19.04
C ASN A 15 17.35 0.29 -18.05
N ARG A 16 17.08 1.53 -18.49
CA ARG A 16 16.41 2.53 -17.65
C ARG A 16 14.97 2.13 -17.32
N LEU A 17 14.23 1.59 -18.28
CA LEU A 17 12.86 1.11 -18.07
C LEU A 17 12.85 -0.05 -17.07
N ALA A 18 13.71 -1.06 -17.28
CA ALA A 18 13.81 -2.21 -16.38
C ALA A 18 14.19 -1.80 -14.94
N ASN A 19 15.13 -0.87 -14.79
CA ASN A 19 15.50 -0.33 -13.46
C ASN A 19 14.35 0.45 -12.82
N PHE A 20 13.59 1.21 -13.61
CA PHE A 20 12.43 1.94 -13.12
C PHE A 20 11.33 0.99 -12.64
N ASP A 21 11.05 -0.07 -13.40
CA ASP A 21 10.06 -1.08 -13.03
C ASP A 21 10.45 -1.83 -11.75
N ASP A 22 11.72 -2.24 -11.63
CA ASP A 22 12.24 -2.86 -10.39
C ASP A 22 12.12 -1.91 -9.18
N ALA A 23 12.49 -0.64 -9.34
CA ALA A 23 12.35 0.36 -8.29
C ALA A 23 10.89 0.59 -7.89
N ASN A 24 9.98 0.69 -8.88
CA ASN A 24 8.56 0.89 -8.64
C ASN A 24 7.92 -0.34 -7.95
N LEU A 25 8.31 -1.55 -8.34
CA LEU A 25 7.85 -2.79 -7.72
C LEU A 25 8.28 -2.86 -6.25
N ARG A 26 9.56 -2.61 -5.96
CA ARG A 26 10.08 -2.62 -4.58
C ARG A 26 9.39 -1.58 -3.71
N ARG A 27 9.25 -0.36 -4.21
CA ARG A 27 8.56 0.72 -3.50
C ARG A 27 7.11 0.36 -3.19
N SER A 28 6.41 -0.20 -4.18
CA SER A 28 5.01 -0.60 -4.03
C SER A 28 4.85 -1.75 -3.04
N ALA A 29 5.77 -2.73 -3.06
CA ALA A 29 5.78 -3.84 -2.11
C ALA A 29 6.00 -3.36 -0.67
N ARG A 30 6.96 -2.46 -0.43
CA ARG A 30 7.18 -1.86 0.90
C ARG A 30 5.94 -1.08 1.37
N ALA A 31 5.35 -0.27 0.49
CA ALA A 31 4.14 0.47 0.81
C ALA A 31 2.95 -0.45 1.16
N ALA A 32 2.84 -1.60 0.48
CA ALA A 32 1.83 -2.61 0.78
C ALA A 32 2.03 -3.24 2.18
N VAL A 33 3.28 -3.58 2.53
CA VAL A 33 3.65 -4.10 3.86
C VAL A 33 3.38 -3.07 4.96
N ALA A 34 3.81 -1.82 4.75
CA ALA A 34 3.54 -0.71 5.67
C ALA A 34 2.04 -0.49 5.87
N SER A 35 1.27 -0.48 4.77
CA SER A 35 -0.18 -0.39 4.84
C SER A 35 -0.80 -1.57 5.60
N GLY A 36 -0.26 -2.78 5.47
CA GLY A 36 -0.70 -3.96 6.23
C GLY A 36 -0.54 -3.78 7.73
N ALA A 37 0.66 -3.40 8.17
CA ALA A 37 0.97 -3.19 9.59
C ALA A 37 0.08 -2.08 10.21
N ARG A 38 -0.10 -0.96 9.50
CA ARG A 38 -0.98 0.12 9.96
C ARG A 38 -2.44 -0.33 10.09
N VAL A 39 -2.92 -1.17 9.17
CA VAL A 39 -4.29 -1.69 9.20
C VAL A 39 -4.50 -2.67 10.35
N GLU A 40 -3.51 -3.52 10.65
CA GLU A 40 -3.54 -4.37 11.86
C GLU A 40 -3.69 -3.49 13.11
N ARG A 41 -2.87 -2.44 13.22
CA ARG A 41 -2.96 -1.48 14.33
C ARG A 41 -4.30 -0.72 14.38
N ALA A 42 -4.86 -0.38 13.21
CA ALA A 42 -6.16 0.28 13.13
C ALA A 42 -7.29 -0.58 13.71
N PHE A 43 -7.25 -1.91 13.49
CA PHE A 43 -8.22 -2.83 14.07
C PHE A 43 -8.07 -2.97 15.59
N GLU A 44 -6.86 -2.90 16.12
CA GLU A 44 -6.65 -2.88 17.57
C GLU A 44 -7.23 -1.62 18.24
N ILE A 45 -7.09 -0.47 17.57
CA ILE A 45 -7.57 0.82 18.09
C ILE A 45 -9.10 0.91 18.02
N LEU A 46 -9.69 0.49 16.91
CA LEU A 46 -11.12 0.67 16.63
C LEU A 46 -12.00 -0.49 17.11
N GLY A 47 -11.45 -1.70 17.25
CA GLY A 47 -12.22 -2.88 17.63
C GLY A 47 -13.40 -3.14 16.69
N ASP A 48 -14.60 -3.26 17.25
CA ASP A 48 -15.84 -3.58 16.54
C ASP A 48 -16.52 -2.35 15.89
N ASP A 49 -16.01 -1.13 16.13
CA ASP A 49 -16.62 0.11 15.63
C ASP A 49 -16.28 0.42 14.16
N VAL A 50 -15.57 -0.50 13.48
CA VAL A 50 -15.16 -0.31 12.08
C VAL A 50 -16.34 -0.50 11.13
N PRO A 51 -16.67 0.49 10.26
CA PRO A 51 -17.70 0.31 9.24
C PRO A 51 -17.39 -0.87 8.31
N ALA A 52 -18.40 -1.69 8.01
CA ALA A 52 -18.23 -2.96 7.28
C ALA A 52 -17.41 -2.83 5.98
N HIS A 53 -17.65 -1.78 5.18
CA HIS A 53 -16.94 -1.59 3.92
C HIS A 53 -15.45 -1.25 4.10
N LEU A 54 -15.05 -0.64 5.23
CA LEU A 54 -13.67 -0.39 5.61
C LEU A 54 -13.02 -1.65 6.18
N PHE A 55 -13.77 -2.37 7.03
CA PHE A 55 -13.34 -3.65 7.59
C PHE A 55 -12.98 -4.65 6.48
N GLN A 56 -13.85 -4.79 5.46
CA GLN A 56 -13.60 -5.68 4.33
C GLN A 56 -12.29 -5.32 3.59
N ALA A 57 -12.07 -4.03 3.32
CA ALA A 57 -10.84 -3.57 2.66
C ALA A 57 -9.59 -3.81 3.53
N GLY A 58 -9.69 -3.56 4.84
CA GLY A 58 -8.61 -3.80 5.79
C GLY A 58 -8.27 -5.28 5.91
N ARG A 59 -9.29 -6.15 6.00
CA ARG A 59 -9.14 -7.61 6.00
C ARG A 59 -8.40 -8.12 4.76
N LEU A 60 -8.78 -7.64 3.58
CA LEU A 60 -8.09 -7.98 2.33
C LEU A 60 -6.62 -7.54 2.35
N ARG A 61 -6.32 -6.34 2.84
CA ARG A 61 -4.94 -5.83 2.96
C ARG A 61 -4.10 -6.69 3.93
N ILE A 62 -4.66 -7.12 5.06
CA ILE A 62 -3.96 -8.01 6.01
C ILE A 62 -3.76 -9.41 5.40
N ALA A 63 -4.79 -9.96 4.75
CA ALA A 63 -4.73 -11.30 4.15
C ALA A 63 -3.75 -11.36 2.98
N HIS A 64 -3.61 -10.27 2.22
CA HIS A 64 -2.75 -10.18 1.03
C HIS A 64 -1.73 -9.04 1.18
N LYS A 65 -0.78 -9.22 2.11
CA LYS A 65 0.18 -8.18 2.52
C LYS A 65 1.01 -7.59 1.37
N GLN A 66 1.29 -8.38 0.34
CA GLN A 66 2.12 -7.98 -0.80
C GLN A 66 1.30 -7.59 -2.05
N ALA A 67 -0.02 -7.81 -2.04
CA ALA A 67 -0.84 -7.52 -3.20
C ALA A 67 -0.92 -6.00 -3.44
N SER A 68 -0.88 -5.62 -4.72
CA SER A 68 -1.17 -4.28 -5.16
C SER A 68 -2.62 -3.90 -4.82
N LEU A 69 -2.91 -2.59 -4.81
CA LEU A 69 -4.26 -2.09 -4.60
C LEU A 69 -5.24 -2.53 -5.70
N GLU A 70 -4.73 -2.78 -6.91
CA GLU A 70 -5.51 -3.29 -8.03
C GLU A 70 -5.92 -4.76 -7.81
N GLU A 71 -4.97 -5.61 -7.42
CA GLU A 71 -5.24 -7.00 -7.07
C GLU A 71 -6.22 -7.11 -5.89
N LEU A 72 -6.08 -6.26 -4.86
CA LEU A 72 -7.06 -6.21 -3.77
C LEU A 72 -8.47 -5.84 -4.27
N GLY A 73 -8.56 -4.96 -5.28
CA GLY A 73 -9.82 -4.58 -5.89
C GLY A 73 -10.47 -5.75 -6.64
N GLN A 74 -9.67 -6.55 -7.34
CA GLN A 74 -10.14 -7.76 -8.03
C GLN A 74 -10.58 -8.87 -7.07
N LEU A 75 -9.94 -8.97 -5.89
CA LEU A 75 -10.27 -9.94 -4.85
C LEU A 75 -11.50 -9.54 -4.01
N SER A 76 -11.89 -8.26 -4.04
CA SER A 76 -13.06 -7.79 -3.31
C SER A 76 -14.38 -8.21 -3.95
N ASP A 77 -15.39 -8.40 -3.12
CA ASP A 77 -16.77 -8.66 -3.55
C ASP A 77 -17.71 -7.60 -2.94
N PRO A 78 -18.33 -6.73 -3.75
CA PRO A 78 -18.16 -6.59 -5.20
C PRO A 78 -16.75 -6.12 -5.58
N GLN A 79 -16.32 -6.41 -6.82
CA GLN A 79 -15.02 -5.93 -7.32
C GLN A 79 -14.94 -4.41 -7.30
N LEU A 80 -13.78 -3.92 -6.88
CA LEU A 80 -13.51 -2.49 -6.70
C LEU A 80 -12.36 -2.05 -7.60
N THR A 81 -12.36 -0.76 -7.93
CA THR A 81 -11.19 -0.13 -8.54
C THR A 81 -10.08 0.04 -7.51
N LYS A 82 -8.83 0.13 -7.99
CA LYS A 82 -7.65 0.48 -7.19
C LYS A 82 -7.90 1.67 -6.26
N ASP A 83 -8.51 2.73 -6.78
CA ASP A 83 -8.73 3.98 -6.04
C ASP A 83 -9.83 3.85 -4.99
N ALA A 84 -10.85 3.02 -5.24
CA ALA A 84 -11.87 2.71 -4.25
C ALA A 84 -11.28 1.96 -3.04
N VAL A 85 -10.41 0.97 -3.29
CA VAL A 85 -9.68 0.27 -2.22
C VAL A 85 -8.76 1.24 -1.47
N ALA A 86 -7.97 2.04 -2.21
CA ALA A 86 -7.07 3.03 -1.62
C ALA A 86 -7.81 4.03 -0.72
N GLY A 87 -8.98 4.50 -1.17
CA GLY A 87 -9.83 5.40 -0.40
C GLY A 87 -10.40 4.76 0.86
N ARG A 88 -10.80 3.48 0.80
CA ARG A 88 -11.27 2.74 1.98
C ARG A 88 -10.15 2.54 3.01
N ILE A 89 -8.96 2.11 2.57
CA ILE A 89 -7.82 1.96 3.49
C ILE A 89 -7.44 3.30 4.12
N ARG A 90 -7.36 4.40 3.35
CA ARG A 90 -7.06 5.73 3.92
C ARG A 90 -8.07 6.16 4.97
N ARG A 91 -9.37 5.95 4.73
CA ARG A 91 -10.42 6.32 5.69
C ARG A 91 -10.35 5.46 6.96
N LEU A 92 -10.03 4.18 6.84
CA LEU A 92 -9.82 3.30 8.00
C LEU A 92 -8.69 3.82 8.88
N LEU A 93 -7.54 4.14 8.27
CA LEU A 93 -6.38 4.66 9.01
C LEU A 93 -6.67 6.02 9.65
N ALA A 94 -7.28 6.95 8.91
CA ALA A 94 -7.63 8.26 9.46
C ALA A 94 -8.64 8.17 10.63
N MET A 95 -9.57 7.21 10.58
CA MET A 95 -10.51 6.94 11.67
C MET A 95 -9.76 6.41 12.91
N ALA A 96 -8.85 5.46 12.73
CA ALA A 96 -8.04 4.91 13.82
C ALA A 96 -7.10 5.96 14.43
N ASP A 97 -6.42 6.75 13.60
CA ASP A 97 -5.48 7.79 14.07
C ASP A 97 -6.23 8.86 14.88
N LYS A 98 -7.45 9.23 14.45
CA LYS A 98 -8.32 10.13 15.21
C LYS A 98 -8.70 9.53 16.57
N GLN A 99 -9.13 8.26 16.59
CA GLN A 99 -9.52 7.57 17.83
C GLN A 99 -8.32 7.43 18.79
N ALA A 100 -7.13 7.13 18.27
CA ALA A 100 -5.91 7.03 19.05
C ALA A 100 -5.56 8.36 19.73
N HIS A 101 -5.66 9.46 18.99
CA HIS A 101 -5.45 10.80 19.53
C HIS A 101 -6.44 11.16 20.64
N GLU A 102 -7.73 10.84 20.46
CA GLU A 102 -8.77 11.06 21.47
C GLU A 102 -8.53 10.24 22.75
N LEU A 103 -7.99 9.02 22.61
CA LEU A 103 -7.64 8.15 23.74
C LEU A 103 -6.25 8.45 24.34
N GLY A 104 -5.45 9.31 23.71
CA GLY A 104 -4.08 9.61 24.15
C GLY A 104 -3.10 8.43 23.98
N ILE A 105 -3.36 7.52 23.03
CA ILE A 105 -2.52 6.37 22.72
C ILE A 105 -1.76 6.57 21.41
N PRO A 106 -0.67 5.82 21.15
CA PRO A 106 0.03 5.86 19.86
C PRO A 106 -0.87 5.45 18.69
N ASP A 107 -0.75 6.20 17.59
CA ASP A 107 -1.52 6.08 16.35
C ASP A 107 -1.09 4.89 15.48
N THR A 108 -1.58 4.81 14.24
CA THR A 108 -1.21 3.72 13.33
C THR A 108 0.20 3.81 12.77
N GLU A 109 0.86 4.98 12.79
CA GLU A 109 2.23 5.14 12.28
C GLU A 109 3.27 4.66 13.28
N SER A 110 2.91 4.57 14.57
CA SER A 110 3.82 4.11 15.63
C SER A 110 4.35 2.68 15.45
N VAL A 111 3.71 1.86 14.60
CA VAL A 111 4.14 0.47 14.32
C VAL A 111 5.08 0.35 13.12
N LEU A 112 5.37 1.45 12.42
CA LEU A 112 6.24 1.42 11.25
C LEU A 112 7.72 1.44 11.65
N THR A 113 8.51 0.54 11.06
CA THR A 113 9.97 0.57 11.19
C THR A 113 10.60 1.53 10.17
N GLN A 114 11.83 1.99 10.44
CA GLN A 114 12.58 2.84 9.50
C GLN A 114 12.70 2.20 8.11
N GLU A 115 12.96 0.89 8.04
CA GLU A 115 13.04 0.14 6.77
C GLU A 115 11.74 0.22 5.94
N MET A 116 10.59 0.29 6.60
CA MET A 116 9.28 0.41 5.93
C MET A 116 9.01 1.82 5.41
N LEU A 117 9.72 2.83 5.93
CA LEU A 117 9.58 4.25 5.58
C LEU A 117 10.60 4.71 4.52
N GLU A 118 11.68 3.96 4.31
CA GLU A 118 12.72 4.32 3.35
C GLU A 118 12.20 4.30 1.89
N PRO A 119 12.49 5.35 1.08
CA PRO A 119 11.96 5.53 -0.26
C PRO A 119 12.46 4.56 -1.34
#